data_AF-S2LCB0-F1
#
_entry.id   AF-S2LCB0-F1
#
_cell.length_a   1.000
_cell.length_b   1.000
_cell.length_c   1.000
_cell.angle_alpha   90.00
_cell.angle_beta   90.00
_cell.angle_gamma   90.00
#
_symmetry.space_group_name_H-M   'P 1'
#
loop_
_entity.id
_entity.type
_entity.pdbx_description
1 polymer ?
#
loop_
_entity_poly.entity_id
_entity_poly.type
_entity_poly.pdbx_seq_one_letter_code
_entity_poly.pdbx_strand_id
1 'polypeptide(L)'
;EQARKQQEEQKRLADEQARKQQEEQKRLADEQARKQQEEQKRQADEQARKQQEEQKRQADEQARKQQEEQKRQADEQARKQQEDQQKAQQAQTQPAASNNSNVTYKNCTEVKNAGKAPLYRDQPGYSSKLDRDGDGVACEK
;
A
#
# COMPACT_ATOMS: atom_id res chain seq x y z
N GLU A 1 -84.66 29.96 -47.08
CA GLU A 1 -84.52 29.03 -45.93
C GLU A 1 -83.54 27.87 -46.21
N GLN A 2 -83.68 27.14 -47.32
CA GLN A 2 -82.80 26.00 -47.67
C GLN A 2 -81.31 26.35 -47.77
N ALA A 3 -80.95 27.47 -48.41
CA ALA A 3 -79.54 27.89 -48.52
C ALA A 3 -78.87 28.17 -47.15
N ARG A 4 -79.62 28.72 -46.18
CA ARG A 4 -79.11 28.92 -44.81
C ARG A 4 -78.91 27.60 -44.09
N LYS A 5 -79.84 26.64 -44.23
CA LYS A 5 -79.70 25.29 -43.66
C LYS A 5 -78.47 24.55 -44.24
N GLN A 6 -78.23 24.67 -45.55
CA GLN A 6 -77.05 24.09 -46.20
C GLN A 6 -75.74 24.75 -45.71
N GLN A 7 -75.70 26.07 -45.57
CA GLN A 7 -74.53 26.77 -45.02
C GLN A 7 -74.25 26.38 -43.56
N GLU A 8 -75.29 26.22 -42.75
CA GLU A 8 -75.16 25.80 -41.35
C GLU A 8 -74.64 24.36 -41.23
N GLU A 9 -75.13 23.44 -42.06
CA GLU A 9 -74.64 22.06 -42.14
C GLU A 9 -73.18 21.98 -42.59
N GLN A 10 -72.80 22.74 -43.63
CA GLN A 10 -71.40 22.83 -44.08
C GLN A 10 -70.49 23.37 -42.97
N LYS A 11 -70.93 24.38 -42.24
CA LYS A 11 -70.16 24.93 -41.11
C LYS A 11 -69.99 23.88 -40.00
N ARG A 12 -71.04 23.13 -39.65
CA ARG A 12 -70.96 22.06 -38.64
C ARG A 12 -69.98 20.95 -39.05
N LEU A 13 -70.00 20.55 -40.33
CA LEU A 13 -69.06 19.55 -40.85
C LEU A 13 -67.62 20.08 -40.84
N ALA A 14 -67.41 21.35 -41.21
CA ALA A 14 -66.10 21.98 -41.15
C ALA A 14 -65.56 22.09 -39.72
N ASP A 15 -66.41 22.49 -38.76
CA ASP A 15 -66.07 22.57 -37.34
C ASP A 15 -65.74 21.17 -36.77
N GLU A 16 -66.50 20.13 -37.15
CA GLU A 16 -66.22 18.75 -36.75
C GLU A 16 -64.89 18.23 -37.35
N GLN A 17 -64.63 18.48 -38.64
CA GLN A 17 -63.36 18.12 -39.28
C GLN A 17 -62.18 18.85 -38.65
N ALA A 18 -62.31 20.15 -38.36
CA ALA A 18 -61.29 20.93 -37.69
C ALA A 18 -61.00 20.37 -36.28
N ARG A 19 -62.04 20.00 -35.52
CA ARG A 19 -61.87 19.39 -34.20
C ARG A 19 -61.17 18.04 -34.27
N LYS A 20 -61.54 17.18 -35.24
CA LYS A 20 -60.87 15.88 -35.46
C LYS A 20 -59.39 16.06 -35.83
N GLN A 21 -59.09 16.99 -36.73
CA GLN A 21 -57.71 17.30 -37.11
C GLN A 21 -56.88 17.85 -35.93
N GLN A 22 -57.46 18.73 -35.11
CA GLN A 22 -56.79 19.21 -33.90
C GLN A 22 -56.55 18.10 -32.88
N GLU A 23 -57.51 17.19 -32.68
CA GLU A 23 -57.35 16.04 -31.79
C GLU A 23 -56.26 15.09 -32.28
N GLU A 24 -56.22 14.80 -33.59
CA GLU A 24 -55.18 13.98 -34.20
C GLU A 24 -53.79 14.62 -34.09
N GLN A 25 -53.68 15.92 -34.39
CA GLN A 25 -52.42 16.66 -34.21
C GLN A 25 -51.95 16.62 -32.75
N LYS A 26 -52.86 16.81 -31.79
CA LYS A 26 -52.53 16.72 -30.37
C LYS A 26 -52.06 15.31 -29.98
N ARG A 27 -52.72 14.26 -30.46
CA ARG A 27 -52.32 12.87 -30.20
C ARG A 27 -50.92 12.58 -30.75
N LEU A 28 -50.62 13.05 -31.96
CA LEU A 28 -49.30 12.89 -32.57
C LEU A 28 -48.23 13.68 -31.80
N ALA A 29 -48.54 14.90 -31.36
CA ALA A 29 -47.64 15.71 -30.54
C ALA A 29 -47.35 15.05 -29.18
N ASP A 30 -48.38 14.54 -28.51
CA ASP A 30 -48.25 13.84 -27.22
C ASP A 30 -47.44 12.53 -27.39
N GLU A 31 -47.65 11.78 -28.47
CA GLU A 31 -46.87 10.58 -28.79
C GLU A 31 -45.41 10.90 -29.08
N GLN A 32 -45.12 11.94 -29.88
CA GLN A 32 -43.76 12.40 -30.16
C GLN A 32 -43.07 12.89 -28.90
N ALA A 33 -43.75 13.66 -28.05
CA ALA A 33 -43.22 14.12 -26.77
C ALA A 33 -42.87 12.95 -25.85
N ARG A 34 -43.75 11.93 -25.76
CA ARG A 34 -43.49 10.72 -24.97
C ARG A 34 -42.29 9.93 -25.49
N LYS A 35 -42.17 9.77 -26.82
CA LYS A 35 -41.03 9.08 -27.44
C LYS A 35 -39.72 9.83 -27.18
N GLN A 36 -39.72 11.15 -27.33
CA GLN A 36 -38.54 11.98 -27.02
C GLN A 36 -38.15 11.91 -25.55
N GLN A 37 -39.12 11.95 -24.63
CA GLN A 37 -38.83 11.78 -23.19
C GLN A 37 -38.28 10.40 -22.87
N GLU A 38 -38.81 9.32 -23.47
CA GLU A 38 -38.30 7.97 -23.26
C GLU A 38 -36.86 7.83 -23.78
N GLU A 39 -36.58 8.39 -24.97
CA GLU A 39 -35.23 8.39 -25.54
C GLU A 39 -34.25 9.18 -24.68
N GLN A 40 -34.62 10.39 -24.24
CA GLN A 40 -33.80 11.19 -23.32
C GLN A 40 -33.53 10.45 -22.01
N LYS A 41 -34.54 9.77 -21.45
CA LYS A 41 -34.37 8.96 -20.24
C LYS A 41 -33.43 7.78 -20.48
N ARG A 42 -33.55 7.08 -21.60
CA ARG A 42 -32.63 5.98 -21.97
C ARG A 42 -31.19 6.48 -22.10
N GLN A 43 -30.99 7.61 -22.76
CA GLN A 43 -29.67 8.23 -22.91
C GLN A 43 -29.09 8.66 -21.54
N ALA A 44 -29.91 9.26 -20.68
CA ALA A 44 -29.50 9.65 -19.33
C ALA A 44 -29.15 8.42 -18.46
N ASP A 45 -29.96 7.36 -18.50
CA ASP A 45 -29.70 6.12 -17.77
C ASP A 45 -28.41 5.43 -18.28
N GLU A 46 -28.17 5.43 -19.60
CA GLU A 46 -26.94 4.89 -20.19
C GLU A 46 -25.71 5.72 -19.79
N GLN A 47 -25.79 7.05 -19.86
CA GLN A 47 -24.72 7.94 -19.43
C GLN A 47 -24.41 7.77 -17.95
N ALA A 48 -25.44 7.71 -17.09
CA ALA A 48 -25.27 7.47 -15.66
C ALA A 48 -24.59 6.13 -15.39
N ARG A 49 -24.98 5.06 -16.09
CA ARG A 49 -24.34 3.75 -15.96
C ARG A 49 -22.88 3.77 -16.39
N LYS A 50 -22.54 4.41 -17.52
CA LYS A 50 -21.15 4.56 -17.98
C LYS A 50 -20.30 5.34 -16.98
N GLN A 51 -20.83 6.45 -16.45
CA GLN A 51 -20.14 7.25 -15.44
C GLN A 51 -19.92 6.46 -14.14
N GLN A 52 -20.92 5.71 -13.68
CA GLN A 52 -20.77 4.84 -12.51
C GLN A 52 -19.74 3.73 -12.73
N GLU A 53 -19.73 3.09 -13.90
CA GLU A 53 -18.72 2.07 -14.23
C GLU A 53 -17.31 2.66 -14.26
N GLU A 54 -17.14 3.83 -14.86
CA GLU A 54 -15.85 4.52 -14.91
C GLU A 54 -15.37 4.95 -13.52
N GLN A 55 -16.25 5.53 -12.70
CA GLN A 55 -15.94 5.88 -11.31
C GLN A 55 -15.54 4.64 -10.50
N LYS A 56 -16.25 3.52 -10.68
CA LYS A 56 -15.88 2.26 -10.00
C LYS A 56 -14.52 1.74 -10.47
N ARG A 57 -14.23 1.77 -11.77
CA ARG A 57 -12.92 1.37 -12.31
C ARG A 57 -11.80 2.24 -11.73
N GLN A 58 -12.00 3.55 -11.68
CA GLN A 58 -11.03 4.48 -11.09
C GLN A 58 -10.84 4.22 -9.59
N ALA A 59 -11.92 3.98 -8.84
CA ALA A 59 -11.85 3.65 -7.42
C ALA A 59 -11.13 2.32 -7.16
N ASP A 60 -11.43 1.29 -7.94
CA ASP A 60 -10.77 -0.03 -7.84
C ASP A 60 -9.27 0.08 -8.19
N GLU A 61 -8.91 0.86 -9.21
CA GLU A 61 -7.50 1.10 -9.57
C GLU A 61 -6.76 1.89 -8.48
N GLN A 62 -7.38 2.94 -7.93
CA GLN A 62 -6.80 3.71 -6.83
C GLN A 62 -6.62 2.85 -5.57
N ALA A 63 -7.62 2.03 -5.22
CA ALA A 63 -7.54 1.12 -4.09
C ALA A 63 -6.40 0.10 -4.28
N ARG A 64 -6.25 -0.45 -5.50
CA ARG A 64 -5.15 -1.38 -5.81
C ARG A 64 -3.79 -0.72 -5.68
N LYS A 65 -3.61 0.50 -6.20
CA LYS A 65 -2.35 1.26 -6.08
C LYS A 65 -2.02 1.56 -4.62
N GLN A 66 -3.01 1.98 -3.83
CA GLN A 66 -2.82 2.24 -2.40
C GLN A 66 -2.46 0.96 -1.63
N GLN A 67 -3.10 -0.17 -1.92
CA GLN A 67 -2.74 -1.45 -1.29
C GLN A 67 -1.33 -1.91 -1.68
N GLU A 68 -0.94 -1.75 -2.94
CA GLU A 68 0.41 -2.08 -3.38
C GLU A 68 1.46 -1.20 -2.70
N GLU A 69 1.21 0.10 -2.59
CA GLU A 69 2.09 1.03 -1.89
C GLU A 69 2.20 0.71 -0.39
N GLN A 70 1.07 0.45 0.28
CA GLN A 70 1.07 0.03 1.69
C GLN A 70 1.85 -1.28 1.89
N LYS A 71 1.69 -2.25 0.98
CA LYS A 71 2.45 -3.50 1.04
C LYS A 71 3.95 -3.25 0.84
N ARG A 72 4.34 -2.40 -0.11
CA ARG A 72 5.75 -2.03 -0.32
C ARG A 72 6.34 -1.35 0.92
N GLN A 73 5.61 -0.44 1.54
CA GLN A 73 6.04 0.21 2.79
C GLN A 73 6.14 -0.79 3.94
N ALA A 74 5.19 -1.72 4.08
CA ALA A 74 5.24 -2.77 5.10
C ALA A 74 6.42 -3.73 4.90
N ASP A 75 6.67 -4.16 3.65
CA ASP A 75 7.80 -5.03 3.31
C ASP A 75 9.14 -4.32 3.58
N GLU A 76 9.25 -3.03 3.27
CA GLU A 76 10.44 -2.22 3.57
C GLU A 76 10.67 -2.06 5.08
N GLN A 77 9.61 -1.75 5.83
CA GLN A 77 9.68 -1.65 7.29
C GLN A 77 10.08 -3.00 7.93
N ALA A 78 9.50 -4.11 7.47
CA ALA A 78 9.84 -5.45 7.95
C ALA A 78 11.32 -5.79 7.66
N ARG A 79 11.81 -5.46 6.46
CA ARG A 79 13.22 -5.66 6.09
C ARG A 79 14.17 -4.85 6.98
N LYS A 80 13.82 -3.60 7.27
CA LYS A 80 14.63 -2.73 8.15
C LYS A 80 14.66 -3.26 9.60
N GLN A 81 13.52 -3.71 10.12
CA GLN A 81 13.46 -4.34 11.45
C GLN A 81 14.27 -5.64 11.54
N GLN A 82 14.24 -6.47 10.50
CA GLN A 82 15.07 -7.67 10.44
C GLN A 82 16.56 -7.35 10.41
N GLU A 83 16.98 -6.33 9.66
CA GLU A 83 18.37 -5.88 9.61
C GLU A 83 18.84 -5.36 10.98
N ASP A 84 18.04 -4.52 11.65
CA ASP A 84 18.33 -4.03 13.00
C ASP A 84 18.43 -5.18 14.01
N GLN A 85 17.55 -6.19 13.90
CA GLN A 85 17.56 -7.36 14.79
C GLN A 85 18.76 -8.28 14.54
N GLN A 86 19.16 -8.50 13.28
CA GLN A 86 20.39 -9.23 12.95
C GLN A 86 21.63 -8.50 13.45
N LYS A 87 21.68 -7.16 13.31
CA LYS A 87 22.79 -6.35 13.81
C LYS A 87 22.90 -6.39 15.34
N ALA A 88 21.76 -6.40 16.04
CA ALA A 88 21.72 -6.59 17.49
C ALA A 88 22.19 -7.99 17.91
N GLN A 89 21.80 -9.05 17.20
CA GLN A 89 22.24 -10.43 17.46
C GLN A 89 23.75 -10.62 17.19
N GLN A 90 24.30 -9.99 16.15
CA GLN A 90 25.75 -9.97 15.92
C GLN A 90 26.51 -9.24 17.02
N ALA A 91 25.97 -8.14 17.55
CA ALA A 91 26.58 -7.42 18.67
C ALA A 91 26.61 -8.23 19.97
N GLN A 92 25.66 -9.16 20.18
CA GLN A 92 25.65 -10.07 21.34
C GLN A 92 26.56 -11.31 21.19
N THR A 93 26.94 -11.69 19.96
CA THR A 93 27.78 -12.87 19.70
C THR A 93 29.26 -12.54 19.49
N GLN A 94 29.63 -11.25 19.39
CA GLN A 94 31.02 -10.88 19.63
C GLN A 94 31.38 -11.28 21.07
N PRO A 95 32.44 -12.08 21.29
CA PRO A 95 32.95 -12.30 22.64
C PRO A 95 33.16 -10.90 23.20
N ALA A 96 32.47 -10.56 24.30
CA ALA A 96 32.76 -9.36 25.06
C ALA A 96 34.26 -9.39 25.25
N ALA A 97 34.99 -8.57 24.48
CA ALA A 97 36.43 -8.70 24.31
C ALA A 97 36.96 -8.82 25.72
N SER A 98 37.34 -10.06 26.07
CA SER A 98 37.56 -10.46 27.45
C SER A 98 38.47 -9.39 27.95
N ASN A 99 37.99 -8.66 28.96
CA ASN A 99 38.74 -7.61 29.60
C ASN A 99 40.17 -8.11 29.65
N ASN A 100 41.04 -7.58 28.78
CA ASN A 100 42.48 -7.61 28.98
C ASN A 100 42.71 -6.64 30.14
N SER A 101 42.00 -6.89 31.26
CA SER A 101 42.26 -6.37 32.56
C SER A 101 43.72 -6.66 32.73
N ASN A 102 44.43 -5.59 33.07
CA ASN A 102 45.86 -5.44 33.10
C ASN A 102 46.47 -6.36 34.17
N VAL A 103 46.29 -7.69 34.01
CA VAL A 103 46.80 -8.70 34.91
C VAL A 103 48.30 -8.61 34.78
N THR A 104 48.98 -8.19 35.84
CA THR A 104 50.43 -8.06 35.85
C THR A 104 50.95 -8.97 36.94
N TYR A 105 51.71 -9.99 36.56
CA TYR A 105 52.33 -10.88 37.54
C TYR A 105 53.68 -10.33 37.96
N LYS A 106 53.96 -10.33 39.26
CA LYS A 106 55.25 -9.85 39.79
C LYS A 106 56.38 -10.84 39.56
N ASN A 107 56.09 -12.15 39.59
CA ASN A 107 57.06 -13.23 39.43
C ASN A 107 56.38 -14.54 39.00
N CYS A 108 57.19 -15.53 38.60
CA CYS A 108 56.71 -16.84 38.19
C CYS A 108 56.00 -17.66 39.27
N THR A 109 56.26 -17.38 40.55
CA THR A 109 55.55 -18.04 41.66
C THR A 109 54.08 -17.63 41.68
N GLU A 110 53.79 -16.35 41.43
CA GLU A 110 52.42 -15.83 41.35
C GLU A 110 51.65 -16.45 40.17
N VAL A 111 52.32 -16.61 39.03
CA VAL A 111 51.77 -17.27 37.83
C VAL A 111 51.46 -18.75 38.10
N LYS A 112 52.36 -19.48 38.77
CA LYS A 112 52.17 -20.88 39.15
C LYS A 112 51.08 -21.07 40.18
N ASN A 113 51.03 -20.21 41.20
CA ASN A 113 49.97 -20.22 42.22
C ASN A 113 48.59 -19.93 41.63
N ALA A 114 48.53 -19.08 40.60
CA ALA A 114 47.32 -18.82 39.83
C ALA A 114 46.95 -19.98 38.88
N GLY A 115 47.79 -21.03 38.77
CA GLY A 115 47.57 -22.16 37.86
C GLY A 115 47.65 -21.78 36.38
N LYS A 116 48.36 -20.69 36.04
CA LYS A 116 48.49 -20.14 34.68
C LYS A 116 49.85 -20.42 34.04
N ALA A 117 50.74 -21.16 34.70
CA ALA A 117 52.01 -21.59 34.14
C ALA A 117 51.83 -22.89 33.34
N PRO A 118 52.47 -23.05 32.16
CA PRO A 118 53.30 -22.07 31.45
C PRO A 118 52.46 -20.93 30.84
N LEU A 119 53.00 -19.70 30.91
CA LEU A 119 52.32 -18.48 30.46
C LEU A 119 52.83 -18.05 29.09
N TYR A 120 51.95 -18.02 28.11
CA TYR A 120 52.30 -17.74 26.71
C TYR A 120 52.17 -16.26 26.34
N ARG A 121 52.92 -15.80 25.33
CA ARG A 121 52.94 -14.41 24.84
C ARG A 121 51.56 -13.79 24.57
N ASP A 122 50.58 -14.58 24.14
CA ASP A 122 49.23 -14.12 23.82
C ASP A 122 48.26 -14.17 25.01
N GLN A 123 48.72 -14.59 26.19
CA GLN A 123 47.91 -14.64 27.41
C GLN A 123 48.00 -13.35 28.24
N PRO A 124 46.90 -12.93 28.88
CA PRO A 124 46.88 -11.75 29.73
C PRO A 124 47.86 -11.91 30.91
N GLY A 125 48.78 -10.95 31.01
CA GLY A 125 49.82 -10.88 32.04
C GLY A 125 51.16 -11.51 31.70
N TYR A 126 51.34 -11.98 30.47
CA TYR A 126 52.69 -12.23 29.97
C TYR A 126 53.52 -10.94 29.97
N SER A 127 54.75 -11.06 30.46
CA SER A 127 55.76 -10.01 30.40
C SER A 127 57.08 -10.66 30.03
N SER A 128 57.84 -10.04 29.13
CA SER A 128 59.20 -10.46 28.79
C SER A 128 60.16 -10.48 29.99
N LYS A 129 59.78 -9.88 31.13
CA LYS A 129 60.55 -9.95 32.39
C LYS A 129 60.38 -11.29 33.11
N LEU A 130 59.31 -12.03 32.82
CA LEU A 130 59.02 -13.35 33.40
C LEU A 130 59.56 -14.49 32.51
N ASP A 131 59.89 -14.17 31.27
CA ASP A 131 60.46 -15.04 30.24
C ASP A 131 61.98 -14.82 30.20
N ARG A 132 62.73 -15.67 30.91
CA ARG A 132 64.17 -15.44 31.16
C ARG A 132 65.01 -15.70 29.91
N ASP A 133 64.56 -16.59 29.04
CA ASP A 133 65.22 -17.02 27.81
C ASP A 133 64.60 -16.41 26.54
N GLY A 134 63.41 -15.83 26.64
CA GLY A 134 62.79 -15.03 25.59
C GLY A 134 62.13 -15.86 24.49
N ASP A 135 61.85 -17.13 24.75
CA ASP A 135 61.32 -18.07 23.76
C ASP A 135 59.81 -17.90 23.52
N GLY A 136 59.14 -17.05 24.32
CA GLY A 136 57.70 -16.81 24.25
C GLY A 136 56.89 -17.58 25.28
N VAL A 137 57.54 -18.34 26.18
CA VAL A 137 56.92 -19.16 27.22
C VAL A 137 57.48 -18.78 28.60
N ALA A 138 56.77 -17.95 29.34
CA ALA A 138 57.17 -17.58 30.70
C ALA A 138 56.87 -18.71 31.71
N CYS A 139 57.77 -18.88 32.68
CA CYS A 139 57.58 -19.73 33.86
C CYS A 139 57.40 -21.24 33.60
N GLU A 140 58.02 -21.75 32.54
CA GLU A 140 58.11 -23.18 32.15
C GLU A 140 58.80 -24.10 33.18
N LYS A 141 59.65 -23.54 34.07
CA LYS A 141 60.45 -24.30 35.06
C LYS A 141 60.08 -23.93 36.47
#